data_AF-A0A166HZ24-F1
#
_entry.id   AF-A0A166HZ24-F1
#
_cell.length_a   1.000
_cell.length_b   1.000
_cell.length_c   1.000
_cell.angle_alpha   90.00
_cell.angle_beta   90.00
_cell.angle_gamma   90.00
#
_symmetry.space_group_name_H-M   'P 1'
#
loop_
_entity.id
_entity.type
_entity.pdbx_description
1 polymer ?
#
loop_
_entity_poly.entity_id
_entity_poly.type
_entity_poly.pdbx_seq_one_letter_code
_entity_poly.pdbx_strand_id
1 'polypeptide(L)'
;MVFLTLHGNDCDRYALCGPYGICNKDRSPRCECMKGFTPRFPDRWRLLDWSGGCVRRKKLDCKSKEGFQKYSGVKLPDTRHSWYDMSLNVDDCRRLCLKNCSCAAYATADERRGGRGCFLWFTPLIDITGYNDDGQDIYVWMSYKQENLVGLIDEVILKSGDVIEVFRVIQIGLLCVQAYPEDRPSMSEVVVMLSSKIHDLPHPKEPGFFWERKQDKGKYAWRTSKVTSSNQLTLTTVSPRD
;
A
#
# COMPACT_ATOMS: atom_id res chain seq x y z
N MET A 1 -6.87 36.24 -19.73
CA MET A 1 -6.84 34.96 -18.98
C MET A 1 -8.02 34.15 -19.48
N VAL A 2 -7.78 33.16 -20.35
CA VAL A 2 -8.84 32.36 -20.96
C VAL A 2 -9.30 31.35 -19.91
N PHE A 3 -10.48 31.55 -19.33
CA PHE A 3 -11.16 30.50 -18.59
C PHE A 3 -11.63 29.46 -19.61
N LEU A 4 -10.91 28.34 -19.73
CA LEU A 4 -11.45 27.15 -20.38
C LEU A 4 -12.52 26.59 -19.44
N THR A 5 -13.76 26.97 -19.67
CA THR A 5 -14.91 26.24 -19.12
C THR A 5 -14.93 24.84 -19.75
N LEU A 6 -14.32 23.86 -19.08
CA LEU A 6 -14.45 22.43 -19.43
C LEU A 6 -15.88 21.97 -19.08
N HIS A 7 -16.81 22.23 -19.99
CA HIS A 7 -18.17 21.73 -19.94
C HIS A 7 -18.26 20.39 -20.68
N GLY A 8 -18.58 19.32 -19.95
CA GLY A 8 -19.03 18.02 -20.48
C GLY A 8 -17.95 16.94 -20.66
N ASN A 9 -17.84 16.04 -19.69
CA ASN A 9 -17.31 14.68 -19.84
C ASN A 9 -15.83 14.47 -20.25
N ASP A 10 -14.87 15.19 -19.66
CA ASP A 10 -13.44 14.98 -19.93
C ASP A 10 -12.96 13.52 -19.77
N CYS A 11 -13.53 12.78 -18.81
CA CYS A 11 -13.21 11.35 -18.61
C CYS A 11 -13.80 10.40 -19.67
N ASP A 12 -14.52 10.91 -20.68
CA ASP A 12 -14.91 10.12 -21.85
C ASP A 12 -13.80 10.05 -22.88
N ARG A 13 -12.81 10.96 -22.80
CA ARG A 13 -11.64 10.91 -23.67
C ARG A 13 -10.79 9.70 -23.31
N TYR A 14 -10.63 8.82 -24.29
CA TYR A 14 -9.84 7.60 -24.15
C TYR A 14 -8.43 7.89 -23.59
N ALA A 15 -8.09 7.17 -22.52
CA ALA A 15 -6.77 7.21 -21.86
C ALA A 15 -6.32 8.61 -21.39
N LEU A 16 -7.26 9.49 -20.99
CA LEU A 16 -6.94 10.85 -20.51
C LEU A 16 -5.87 10.85 -19.39
N CYS A 17 -5.97 9.95 -18.41
CA CYS A 17 -5.06 9.89 -17.27
C CYS A 17 -3.81 9.02 -17.48
N GLY A 18 -3.62 8.48 -18.68
CA GLY A 18 -2.52 7.57 -18.99
C GLY A 18 -2.54 6.26 -18.20
N PRO A 19 -1.45 5.47 -18.27
CA PRO A 19 -1.34 4.20 -17.56
C PRO A 19 -1.46 4.34 -16.04
N TYR A 20 -2.20 3.44 -15.39
CA TYR A 20 -2.40 3.37 -13.95
C TYR A 20 -2.98 4.65 -13.29
N GLY A 21 -3.55 5.56 -14.08
CA GLY A 21 -4.32 6.71 -13.62
C GLY A 21 -5.83 6.44 -13.65
N ILE A 22 -6.56 6.99 -12.70
CA ILE A 22 -8.02 6.96 -12.63
C ILE A 22 -8.56 8.36 -12.94
N CYS A 23 -9.51 8.43 -13.87
CA CYS A 23 -10.24 9.67 -14.15
C CYS A 23 -11.51 9.75 -13.31
N ASN A 24 -11.71 10.85 -12.59
CA ASN A 24 -12.96 11.12 -11.87
C ASN A 24 -13.53 12.48 -12.30
N LYS A 25 -14.81 12.48 -12.71
CA LYS A 25 -15.49 13.68 -13.21
C LYS A 25 -15.82 14.67 -12.10
N ASP A 26 -15.95 14.20 -10.86
CA ASP A 26 -16.34 14.96 -9.69
C ASP A 26 -15.13 15.49 -8.88
N ARG A 27 -13.90 15.12 -9.26
CA ARG A 27 -12.66 15.55 -8.59
C ARG A 27 -11.90 16.59 -9.41
N SER A 28 -11.20 17.48 -8.70
CA SER A 28 -10.23 18.41 -9.26
C SER A 28 -8.91 18.29 -8.49
N PRO A 29 -7.79 17.88 -9.11
CA PRO A 29 -7.65 17.50 -10.53
C PRO A 29 -8.41 16.21 -10.89
N ARG A 30 -8.80 16.06 -12.16
CA ARG A 30 -9.60 14.91 -12.62
C ARG A 30 -8.84 13.58 -12.59
N CYS A 31 -7.53 13.63 -12.80
CA CYS A 31 -6.69 12.45 -12.84
C CYS A 31 -5.92 12.26 -11.54
N GLU A 32 -6.01 11.04 -11.01
CA GLU A 32 -5.33 10.59 -9.81
C GLU A 32 -4.57 9.30 -10.11
N CYS A 33 -3.34 9.17 -9.58
CA CYS A 33 -2.65 7.88 -9.63
C CYS A 33 -3.28 6.90 -8.67
N MET A 34 -3.46 5.66 -9.12
CA MET A 34 -3.86 4.57 -8.23
C MET A 34 -2.96 4.51 -6.97
N LYS A 35 -3.54 4.11 -5.84
CA LYS A 35 -2.82 3.99 -4.57
C LYS A 35 -1.58 3.09 -4.75
N GLY A 36 -0.42 3.62 -4.32
CA GLY A 36 0.88 2.96 -4.46
C GLY A 36 1.57 3.17 -5.81
N PHE A 37 1.01 4.04 -6.66
CA PHE A 37 1.65 4.58 -7.84
C PHE A 37 2.01 6.06 -7.63
N THR A 38 2.86 6.59 -8.51
CA THR A 38 3.28 7.98 -8.55
C THR A 38 3.36 8.45 -10.01
N PRO A 39 3.16 9.74 -10.33
CA PRO A 39 3.27 10.22 -11.70
C PRO A 39 4.62 9.87 -12.32
N ARG A 40 4.62 9.39 -13.57
CA ARG A 40 5.86 9.10 -14.31
C ARG A 40 6.70 10.36 -14.53
N PHE A 41 6.03 11.47 -14.79
CA PHE A 41 6.63 12.79 -15.01
C PHE A 41 5.94 13.82 -14.10
N PRO A 42 6.39 14.00 -12.85
CA PRO A 42 5.74 14.87 -11.87
C PRO A 42 5.58 16.32 -12.34
N ASP A 43 6.55 16.85 -13.08
CA ASP A 43 6.49 18.24 -13.60
C ASP A 43 5.39 18.42 -14.64
N ARG A 44 5.24 17.46 -15.57
CA ARG A 44 4.14 17.46 -16.56
C ARG A 44 2.79 17.26 -15.88
N TRP A 45 2.74 16.39 -14.87
CA TRP A 45 1.53 16.13 -14.09
C TRP A 45 1.00 17.38 -13.39
N ARG A 46 1.90 18.21 -12.82
CA ARG A 46 1.57 19.51 -12.20
C ARG A 46 1.04 20.53 -13.20
N LEU A 47 1.42 20.40 -14.47
CA LEU A 47 0.94 21.22 -15.59
C LEU A 47 -0.32 20.64 -16.26
N LEU A 48 -1.03 19.72 -15.58
CA LEU A 48 -2.24 19.05 -16.07
C LEU A 48 -2.02 18.17 -17.33
N ASP A 49 -0.78 17.77 -17.59
CA ASP A 49 -0.45 16.78 -18.61
C ASP A 49 -0.26 15.39 -17.99
N TRP A 50 -1.36 14.64 -17.99
CA TRP A 50 -1.45 13.30 -17.40
C TRP A 50 -1.11 12.17 -18.39
N SER A 51 -0.74 12.51 -19.63
CA SER A 51 -0.52 11.53 -20.71
C SER A 51 0.54 10.47 -20.39
N GLY A 52 1.55 10.83 -19.58
CA GLY A 52 2.60 9.91 -19.14
C GLY A 52 2.14 8.87 -18.11
N GLY A 53 0.96 9.05 -17.53
CA GLY A 53 0.39 8.20 -16.49
C GLY A 53 1.25 8.11 -15.24
N CYS A 54 1.08 6.98 -14.55
CA CYS A 54 1.68 6.67 -13.28
C CYS A 54 2.55 5.41 -13.39
N VAL A 55 3.52 5.30 -12.49
CA VAL A 55 4.39 4.14 -12.33
C VAL A 55 4.34 3.66 -10.89
N ARG A 56 4.61 2.38 -10.67
CA ARG A 56 4.62 1.80 -9.32
C ARG A 56 5.69 2.49 -8.47
N ARG A 57 5.37 2.83 -7.22
CA ARG A 57 6.35 3.36 -6.27
C ARG A 57 7.41 2.32 -5.90
N LYS A 58 7.00 1.06 -5.77
CA LYS A 58 7.87 -0.07 -5.44
C LYS A 58 7.77 -1.14 -6.53
N LYS A 59 8.92 -1.75 -6.85
CA LYS A 59 8.98 -2.89 -7.77
C LYS A 59 8.24 -4.08 -7.16
N LEU A 60 7.43 -4.77 -7.96
CA LEU A 60 6.74 -5.98 -7.55
C LEU A 60 7.75 -7.09 -7.23
N ASP A 61 7.54 -7.80 -6.13
CA ASP A 61 8.24 -9.05 -5.85
C ASP A 61 7.28 -10.23 -6.05
N CYS A 62 7.33 -10.84 -7.23
CA CYS A 62 6.49 -11.99 -7.56
C CYS A 62 6.76 -13.23 -6.69
N LYS A 63 7.92 -13.31 -6.03
CA LYS A 63 8.26 -14.44 -5.15
C LYS A 63 7.60 -14.30 -3.78
N SER A 64 7.36 -13.07 -3.36
CA SER A 64 6.60 -12.79 -2.15
C SER A 64 5.11 -13.10 -2.40
N LYS A 65 4.40 -13.59 -1.38
CA LYS A 65 2.93 -13.77 -1.44
C LYS A 65 2.21 -12.41 -1.30
N GLU A 66 2.69 -11.40 -2.04
CA GLU A 66 2.15 -10.04 -2.06
C GLU A 66 0.72 -10.01 -2.63
N GLY A 67 -0.08 -9.07 -2.13
CA GLY A 67 -1.53 -9.05 -2.33
C GLY A 67 -2.02 -8.21 -3.51
N PHE A 68 -3.34 -8.11 -3.61
CA PHE A 68 -4.01 -7.20 -4.54
C PHE A 68 -4.65 -6.06 -3.77
N GLN A 69 -4.60 -4.86 -4.33
CA GLN A 69 -5.41 -3.73 -3.87
C GLN A 69 -6.72 -3.73 -4.65
N LYS A 70 -7.84 -3.79 -3.92
CA LYS A 70 -9.18 -3.64 -4.49
C LYS A 70 -9.46 -2.17 -4.77
N TYR A 71 -9.98 -1.88 -5.96
CA TYR A 71 -10.60 -0.61 -6.34
C TYR A 71 -12.04 -0.90 -6.73
N SER A 72 -12.97 -0.22 -6.08
CA SER A 72 -14.41 -0.38 -6.31
C SER A 72 -14.96 0.78 -7.11
N GLY A 73 -16.11 0.56 -7.75
CA GLY A 73 -16.81 1.62 -8.44
C GLY A 73 -16.11 2.11 -9.71
N VAL A 74 -15.39 1.26 -10.45
CA VAL A 74 -14.66 1.72 -11.64
C VAL A 74 -15.24 1.19 -12.95
N LYS A 75 -15.08 1.97 -14.02
CA LYS A 75 -15.05 1.45 -15.39
C LYS A 75 -13.80 0.58 -15.52
N LEU A 76 -13.97 -0.68 -15.90
CA LEU A 76 -12.83 -1.56 -16.15
C LEU A 76 -11.91 -1.00 -17.25
N PRO A 77 -10.59 -1.21 -17.14
CA PRO A 77 -9.63 -0.73 -18.12
C PRO A 77 -9.85 -1.38 -19.48
N ASP A 78 -9.20 -0.82 -20.51
CA ASP A 78 -9.22 -1.36 -21.87
C ASP A 78 -8.99 -2.88 -21.89
N THR A 79 -9.94 -3.62 -22.46
CA THR A 79 -9.97 -5.08 -22.51
C THR A 79 -9.41 -5.68 -23.79
N ARG A 80 -8.98 -4.86 -24.79
CA ARG A 80 -8.47 -5.33 -26.10
C ARG A 80 -7.30 -6.30 -25.98
N HIS A 81 -6.46 -6.10 -24.98
CA HIS A 81 -5.29 -6.95 -24.69
C HIS A 81 -5.45 -7.71 -23.37
N SER A 82 -6.67 -7.82 -22.86
CA SER A 82 -6.98 -8.66 -21.70
C SER A 82 -7.25 -10.10 -22.14
N TRP A 83 -6.95 -11.05 -21.26
CA TRP A 83 -7.42 -12.42 -21.39
C TRP A 83 -8.70 -12.57 -20.57
N TYR A 84 -9.66 -13.37 -21.04
CA TYR A 84 -10.90 -13.59 -20.31
C TYR A 84 -11.36 -15.05 -20.36
N ASP A 85 -12.06 -15.46 -19.31
CA ASP A 85 -12.71 -16.77 -19.22
C ASP A 85 -13.96 -16.67 -18.34
N MET A 86 -15.13 -16.89 -18.93
CA MET A 86 -16.43 -16.75 -18.26
C MET A 86 -16.78 -17.92 -17.33
N SER A 87 -16.02 -19.01 -17.38
CA SER A 87 -16.25 -20.21 -16.55
C SER A 87 -15.63 -20.10 -15.15
N LEU A 88 -14.69 -19.18 -14.96
CA LEU A 88 -13.92 -19.02 -13.73
C LEU A 88 -14.65 -18.17 -12.70
N ASN A 89 -14.34 -18.40 -11.42
CA ASN A 89 -14.75 -17.54 -10.32
C ASN A 89 -13.62 -16.56 -9.94
N VAL A 90 -13.92 -15.64 -9.02
CA VAL A 90 -12.98 -14.61 -8.55
C VAL A 90 -11.72 -15.19 -7.88
N ASP A 91 -11.83 -16.30 -7.14
CA ASP A 91 -10.69 -16.94 -6.48
C ASP A 91 -9.75 -17.61 -7.49
N ASP A 92 -10.30 -18.19 -8.56
CA ASP A 92 -9.55 -18.72 -9.68
C ASP A 92 -8.83 -17.62 -10.46
N CYS A 93 -9.48 -16.46 -10.69
CA CYS A 93 -8.81 -15.28 -11.26
C CYS A 93 -7.60 -14.88 -10.44
N ARG A 94 -7.80 -14.74 -9.12
CA ARG A 94 -6.74 -14.37 -8.18
C ARG A 94 -5.59 -15.36 -8.25
N ARG A 95 -5.88 -16.66 -8.22
CA ARG A 95 -4.87 -17.73 -8.28
C ARG A 95 -4.11 -17.74 -9.61
N LEU A 96 -4.79 -17.53 -10.74
CA LEU A 96 -4.14 -17.47 -12.05
C LEU A 96 -3.23 -16.24 -12.17
N CYS A 97 -3.70 -15.08 -11.70
CA CYS A 97 -2.92 -13.86 -11.71
C CYS A 97 -1.65 -13.99 -10.84
N LEU A 98 -1.78 -14.54 -9.62
CA LEU A 98 -0.61 -14.78 -8.72
C LEU A 98 0.42 -15.73 -9.32
N LYS A 99 0.01 -16.69 -10.15
CA LYS A 99 0.93 -17.63 -10.80
C LYS A 99 1.70 -17.00 -11.96
N ASN A 100 1.26 -15.85 -12.49
CA ASN A 100 1.89 -15.22 -13.63
C ASN A 100 2.37 -13.81 -13.26
N CYS A 101 3.68 -13.66 -13.03
CA CYS A 101 4.31 -12.39 -12.64
C CYS A 101 4.08 -11.20 -13.57
N SER A 102 3.62 -11.45 -14.80
CA SER A 102 3.28 -10.37 -15.75
C SER A 102 1.85 -9.86 -15.55
N CYS A 103 1.05 -10.53 -14.72
CA CYS A 103 -0.31 -10.10 -14.43
C CYS A 103 -0.28 -8.73 -13.72
N ALA A 104 -1.03 -7.77 -14.24
CA ALA A 104 -1.16 -6.45 -13.65
C ALA A 104 -2.39 -6.35 -12.75
N ALA A 105 -3.50 -6.97 -13.16
CA ALA A 105 -4.78 -6.94 -12.44
C ALA A 105 -5.72 -8.05 -12.90
N TYR A 106 -6.76 -8.29 -12.10
CA TYR A 106 -7.92 -9.07 -12.49
C TYR A 106 -9.24 -8.42 -12.06
N ALA A 107 -10.33 -8.79 -12.71
CA ALA A 107 -11.69 -8.36 -12.36
C ALA A 107 -12.70 -9.45 -12.70
N THR A 108 -13.86 -9.38 -12.06
CA THR A 108 -14.99 -10.25 -12.37
C THR A 108 -15.73 -9.72 -13.59
N ALA A 109 -16.11 -10.61 -14.51
CA ALA A 109 -16.74 -10.20 -15.76
C ALA A 109 -18.23 -9.80 -15.59
N ASP A 110 -18.96 -10.47 -14.70
CA ASP A 110 -20.35 -10.14 -14.38
C ASP A 110 -20.68 -10.39 -12.89
N GLU A 111 -20.99 -9.31 -12.17
CA GLU A 111 -21.42 -9.40 -10.77
C GLU A 111 -22.88 -9.88 -10.64
N ARG A 112 -23.72 -9.69 -11.68
CA ARG A 112 -25.16 -10.03 -11.66
C ARG A 112 -25.43 -11.53 -11.72
N ARG A 113 -24.45 -12.34 -12.18
CA ARG A 113 -24.53 -13.80 -12.27
C ARG A 113 -23.80 -14.52 -11.12
N GLY A 114 -23.72 -13.88 -9.96
CA GLY A 114 -23.06 -14.45 -8.79
C GLY A 114 -21.54 -14.50 -8.91
N GLY A 115 -20.96 -13.52 -9.61
CA GLY A 115 -19.51 -13.34 -9.73
C GLY A 115 -18.80 -14.38 -10.62
N ARG A 116 -19.40 -14.69 -11.78
CA ARG A 116 -18.80 -15.60 -12.76
C ARG A 116 -18.11 -14.83 -13.88
N GLY A 117 -16.98 -15.37 -14.30
CA GLY A 117 -16.16 -14.87 -15.36
C GLY A 117 -15.04 -13.97 -14.90
N CYS A 118 -13.95 -14.02 -15.66
CA CYS A 118 -12.66 -13.48 -15.31
C CYS A 118 -12.13 -12.59 -16.41
N PHE A 119 -11.62 -11.41 -16.05
CA PHE A 119 -10.70 -10.65 -16.88
C PHE A 119 -9.32 -10.62 -16.20
N LEU A 120 -8.27 -10.89 -16.97
CA LEU A 120 -6.87 -10.77 -16.56
C LEU A 120 -6.16 -9.78 -17.49
N TRP A 121 -5.46 -8.82 -16.90
CA TRP A 121 -4.62 -7.87 -17.64
C TRP A 121 -3.15 -8.21 -17.46
N PHE A 122 -2.39 -8.22 -18.55
CA PHE A 122 -0.95 -8.43 -18.57
C PHE A 122 -0.16 -7.21 -19.09
N THR A 123 -0.87 -6.11 -19.33
CA THR A 123 -0.35 -4.83 -19.80
C THR A 123 -0.68 -3.73 -18.79
N PRO A 124 -0.04 -2.54 -18.90
CA PRO A 124 -0.42 -1.39 -18.08
C PRO A 124 -1.91 -1.08 -18.24
N LEU A 125 -2.59 -0.82 -17.11
CA LEU A 125 -4.02 -0.54 -17.11
C LEU A 125 -4.25 0.87 -17.63
N ILE A 126 -5.12 1.02 -18.62
CA ILE A 126 -5.42 2.30 -19.27
C ILE A 126 -6.93 2.48 -19.37
N ASP A 127 -7.35 3.74 -19.49
CA ASP A 127 -8.76 4.11 -19.69
C ASP A 127 -9.69 3.74 -18.52
N ILE A 128 -9.18 3.87 -17.28
CA ILE A 128 -9.96 3.66 -16.06
C ILE A 128 -10.68 4.96 -15.68
N THR A 129 -11.97 4.83 -15.41
CA THR A 129 -12.81 5.91 -14.88
C THR A 129 -13.37 5.49 -13.53
N GLY A 130 -13.26 6.36 -12.53
CA GLY A 130 -13.88 6.16 -11.22
C GLY A 130 -15.29 6.72 -11.19
N TYR A 131 -16.21 5.96 -10.60
CA TYR A 131 -17.56 6.34 -10.23
C TYR A 131 -17.67 6.29 -8.70
N ASN A 132 -18.62 7.03 -8.13
CA ASN A 132 -18.90 6.99 -6.69
C ASN A 132 -19.71 5.72 -6.37
N ASP A 133 -19.07 4.56 -6.50
CA ASP A 133 -19.56 3.20 -6.19
C ASP A 133 -20.54 2.52 -7.19
N ASP A 134 -20.88 3.17 -8.30
CA ASP A 134 -21.75 2.60 -9.36
C ASP A 134 -21.03 1.78 -10.46
N GLY A 135 -19.76 1.43 -10.23
CA GLY A 135 -18.92 0.68 -11.17
C GLY A 135 -18.52 -0.72 -10.68
N GLN A 136 -17.61 -1.37 -11.39
CA GLN A 136 -17.14 -2.72 -11.08
C GLN A 136 -15.92 -2.72 -10.16
N ASP A 137 -15.67 -3.86 -9.52
CA ASP A 137 -14.46 -4.11 -8.76
C ASP A 137 -13.30 -4.58 -9.64
N ILE A 138 -12.12 -3.98 -9.46
CA ILE A 138 -10.85 -4.45 -10.02
C ILE A 138 -9.80 -4.65 -8.92
N TYR A 139 -9.01 -5.71 -9.06
CA TYR A 139 -7.96 -6.10 -8.14
C TYR A 139 -6.61 -5.92 -8.82
N VAL A 140 -5.89 -4.86 -8.46
CA VAL A 140 -4.59 -4.52 -9.04
C VAL A 140 -3.48 -5.13 -8.19
N TRP A 141 -2.55 -5.85 -8.80
CA TRP A 141 -1.43 -6.45 -8.05
C TRP A 141 -0.62 -5.33 -7.41
N MET A 142 -0.38 -5.39 -6.11
CA MET A 142 0.47 -4.44 -5.38
C MET A 142 1.47 -5.15 -4.50
N SER A 143 2.67 -4.58 -4.36
CA SER A 143 3.56 -4.98 -3.27
C SER A 143 2.98 -4.45 -1.96
N TYR A 144 2.29 -5.28 -1.17
CA TYR A 144 1.71 -4.85 0.10
C TYR A 144 2.81 -4.67 1.16
N LYS A 145 3.40 -3.48 1.16
CA LYS A 145 4.02 -2.80 2.30
C LYS A 145 3.74 -1.31 2.15
N GLN A 146 2.46 -0.94 2.06
CA GLN A 146 2.09 0.47 2.08
C GLN A 146 1.80 0.83 3.52
N GLU A 147 2.74 1.51 4.14
CA GLU A 147 2.56 2.19 5.42
C GLU A 147 1.43 3.21 5.23
N ASN A 148 0.18 2.83 5.55
CA ASN A 148 -0.93 3.78 5.59
C ASN A 148 -0.83 4.59 6.89
N LEU A 149 0.26 5.32 7.06
CA LEU A 149 0.51 6.15 8.23
C LEU A 149 -0.57 7.24 8.35
N VAL A 150 -1.11 7.74 7.23
CA VAL A 150 -2.19 8.74 7.20
C VAL A 150 -3.40 8.27 8.01
N GLY A 151 -3.80 7.00 7.85
CA GLY A 151 -4.96 6.45 8.56
C GLY A 151 -4.70 6.12 10.04
N LEU A 152 -3.46 6.24 10.50
CA LEU A 152 -3.07 6.06 11.91
C LEU A 152 -2.93 7.40 12.64
N ILE A 153 -2.87 8.52 11.91
CA ILE A 153 -2.72 9.85 12.48
C ILE A 153 -4.10 10.39 12.85
N ASP A 154 -4.19 10.96 14.05
CA ASP A 154 -5.41 11.61 14.53
C ASP A 154 -5.83 12.76 13.60
N GLU A 155 -7.14 12.86 13.34
CA GLU A 155 -7.72 13.83 12.43
C GLU A 155 -7.41 15.29 12.84
N VAL A 156 -7.30 15.57 14.14
CA VAL A 156 -6.95 16.90 14.68
C VAL A 156 -5.53 17.27 14.28
N ILE A 157 -4.61 16.30 14.30
CA ILE A 157 -3.21 16.51 13.91
C ILE A 157 -3.12 16.75 12.40
N LEU A 158 -3.91 16.05 11.58
CA LEU A 158 -3.95 16.27 10.13
C LEU A 158 -4.47 17.66 9.75
N LYS A 159 -5.43 18.20 10.50
CA LYS A 159 -5.98 19.56 10.29
C LYS A 159 -5.00 20.68 10.59
N SER A 160 -3.92 20.41 11.32
CA SER A 160 -2.88 21.41 11.61
C SER A 160 -2.06 21.84 10.37
N GLY A 161 -2.16 21.10 9.26
CA GLY A 161 -1.56 21.44 7.98
C GLY A 161 -0.09 21.03 7.83
N ASP A 162 0.58 20.57 8.89
CA ASP A 162 1.98 20.13 8.84
C ASP A 162 2.11 18.60 8.72
N VAL A 163 1.42 18.07 7.73
CA VAL A 163 1.36 16.63 7.46
C VAL A 163 2.76 16.06 7.13
N ILE A 164 3.65 16.89 6.57
CA ILE A 164 5.01 16.51 6.21
C ILE A 164 5.88 16.29 7.46
N GLU A 165 5.84 17.21 8.43
CA GLU A 165 6.57 17.03 9.69
C GLU A 165 6.03 15.86 10.51
N VAL A 166 4.71 15.61 10.47
CA VAL A 166 4.13 14.45 11.14
C VAL A 166 4.66 13.14 10.55
N PHE A 167 4.70 13.00 9.22
CA PHE A 167 5.29 11.81 8.60
C PHE A 167 6.77 11.67 8.90
N ARG A 168 7.51 12.78 8.92
CA ARG A 168 8.94 12.79 9.24
C ARG A 168 9.20 12.30 10.67
N VAL A 169 8.46 12.80 11.66
CA VAL A 169 8.60 12.37 13.05
C VAL A 169 8.22 10.90 13.23
N ILE A 170 7.19 10.43 12.53
CA ILE A 170 6.83 9.00 12.53
C ILE A 170 7.97 8.16 11.95
N GLN A 171 8.58 8.57 10.84
CA GLN A 171 9.69 7.86 10.22
C GLN A 171 10.91 7.80 11.15
N ILE A 172 11.24 8.90 11.83
CA ILE A 172 12.30 8.94 12.86
C ILE A 172 11.96 7.97 14.00
N GLY A 173 10.72 8.00 14.49
CA GLY A 173 10.25 7.08 15.53
C GLY A 173 10.38 5.61 15.14
N LEU A 174 10.04 5.26 13.88
CA LEU A 174 10.17 3.91 13.34
C LEU A 174 11.64 3.46 13.23
N LEU A 175 12.57 4.36 12.87
CA LEU A 175 14.01 4.08 12.87
C LEU A 175 14.56 3.79 14.28
N CYS A 176 13.97 4.36 15.32
CA CYS A 176 14.40 4.12 16.70
C CYS A 176 14.00 2.74 17.25
N VAL A 177 13.01 2.07 16.65
CA VAL A 177 12.43 0.81 17.15
C VAL A 177 12.72 -0.40 16.26
N GLN A 178 13.79 -0.33 15.47
CA GLN A 178 14.22 -1.44 14.61
C GLN A 178 14.47 -2.72 15.42
N ALA A 179 14.18 -3.87 14.82
CA ALA A 179 14.35 -5.18 15.44
C ALA A 179 15.78 -5.42 15.93
N TYR A 180 16.75 -4.99 15.12
CA TYR A 180 18.17 -5.13 15.40
C TYR A 180 18.75 -3.81 15.96
N PRO A 181 19.49 -3.84 17.09
CA PRO A 181 20.09 -2.64 17.67
C PRO A 181 21.04 -1.89 16.73
N GLU A 182 21.78 -2.62 15.90
CA GLU A 182 22.71 -2.09 14.90
C GLU A 182 22.03 -1.29 13.77
N ASP A 183 20.73 -1.49 13.58
CA ASP A 183 19.94 -0.76 12.58
C ASP A 183 19.32 0.53 13.15
N ARG A 184 19.47 0.79 14.46
CA ARG A 184 18.95 2.00 15.11
C ARG A 184 19.95 3.14 14.99
N PRO A 185 19.49 4.37 14.70
CA PRO A 185 20.36 5.53 14.71
C PRO A 185 20.88 5.81 16.13
N SER A 186 22.07 6.38 16.19
CA SER A 186 22.59 6.96 17.43
C SER A 186 21.77 8.18 17.85
N MET A 187 21.77 8.51 19.14
CA MET A 187 21.04 9.70 19.62
C MET A 187 21.51 11.00 18.96
N SER A 188 22.79 11.12 18.59
CA SER A 188 23.29 12.28 17.85
C SER A 188 22.71 12.36 16.44
N GLU A 189 22.55 11.24 15.74
CA GLU A 189 21.88 11.19 14.44
C GLU A 189 20.40 11.54 14.56
N VAL A 190 19.70 11.06 15.59
CA VAL A 190 18.29 11.43 15.83
C VAL A 190 18.13 12.93 16.07
N VAL A 191 19.03 13.55 16.85
CA VAL A 191 19.01 15.00 17.08
C VAL A 191 19.21 15.76 15.76
N VAL A 192 20.12 15.31 14.90
CA VAL A 192 20.29 15.89 13.56
C VAL A 192 19.02 15.67 12.72
N MET A 193 18.47 14.46 12.71
CA MET A 193 17.25 14.13 11.97
C MET A 193 16.04 14.95 12.41
N LEU A 194 15.94 15.36 13.69
CA LEU A 194 14.86 16.21 14.20
C LEU A 194 15.11 17.71 13.96
N SER A 195 16.35 18.17 14.09
CA SER A 195 16.71 19.59 13.98
C SER A 195 16.87 20.09 12.54
N SER A 196 17.20 19.20 11.59
CA SER A 196 17.45 19.56 10.20
C SER A 196 16.32 19.09 9.28
N LYS A 197 15.85 19.94 8.36
CA LYS A 197 14.80 19.61 7.37
C LYS A 197 15.32 18.68 6.26
N ILE A 198 15.90 17.55 6.63
CA ILE A 198 16.33 16.50 5.71
C ILE A 198 15.06 15.81 5.22
N HIS A 199 14.79 15.95 3.91
CA HIS A 199 13.60 15.36 3.28
C HIS A 199 13.74 13.86 2.99
N ASP A 200 14.98 13.34 2.95
CA ASP A 200 15.27 11.95 2.59
C ASP A 200 15.89 11.19 3.77
N LEU A 201 15.04 10.79 4.72
CA LEU A 201 15.42 9.89 5.82
C LEU A 201 15.57 8.45 5.31
N PRO A 202 16.44 7.62 5.93
CA PRO A 202 16.50 6.21 5.63
C PRO A 202 15.16 5.54 5.90
N HIS A 203 14.84 4.52 5.10
CA HIS A 203 13.58 3.78 5.26
C HIS A 203 13.71 2.79 6.43
N PRO A 204 12.74 2.77 7.36
CA PRO A 204 12.68 1.76 8.42
C PRO A 204 12.67 0.34 7.85
N LYS A 205 13.43 -0.58 8.46
CA LYS A 205 13.27 -2.04 8.26
C LYS A 205 12.17 -2.54 9.20
N GLU A 206 12.23 -3.80 9.62
CA GLU A 206 11.19 -4.39 10.48
C GLU A 206 11.35 -3.93 11.94
N PRO A 207 10.28 -3.40 12.58
CA PRO A 207 10.30 -3.10 14.00
C PRO A 207 10.50 -4.37 14.84
N GLY A 208 11.10 -4.22 16.01
CA GLY A 208 11.17 -5.32 16.99
C GLY A 208 9.79 -5.62 17.56
N PHE A 209 9.03 -6.51 16.94
CA PHE A 209 7.75 -6.98 17.49
C PHE A 209 8.00 -8.06 18.55
N PHE A 210 7.52 -7.80 19.78
CA PHE A 210 7.53 -8.76 20.89
C PHE A 210 6.38 -9.78 20.69
N TRP A 211 6.66 -10.99 20.20
CA TRP A 211 5.65 -12.05 20.01
C TRP A 211 5.25 -12.78 21.33
N GLU A 212 5.86 -12.49 22.46
CA GLU A 212 5.53 -13.22 23.70
C GLU A 212 4.35 -12.61 24.46
N ARG A 213 3.16 -13.17 24.16
CA ARG A 213 2.18 -13.69 25.14
C ARG A 213 1.01 -14.32 24.38
N LYS A 214 1.24 -15.44 23.69
CA LYS A 214 0.17 -16.43 23.53
C LYS A 214 0.15 -17.28 24.81
N GLN A 215 -0.94 -17.16 25.56
CA GLN A 215 -1.33 -18.15 26.57
C GLN A 215 -1.33 -19.53 25.90
N ASP A 216 -0.43 -20.42 26.34
CA ASP A 216 -0.61 -21.85 26.14
C ASP A 216 -1.06 -22.45 27.48
N LYS A 217 -2.36 -22.31 27.76
CA LYS A 217 -3.03 -23.18 28.74
C LYS A 217 -3.29 -24.51 28.05
N GLY A 218 -2.35 -25.43 28.13
CA GLY A 218 -2.64 -26.85 27.92
C GLY A 218 -1.49 -27.64 27.32
N LYS A 219 -1.08 -28.68 28.07
CA LYS A 219 -0.06 -29.71 27.75
C LYS A 219 1.34 -29.16 28.08
N TYR A 220 2.01 -29.55 29.15
CA TYR A 220 2.33 -30.92 29.55
C TYR A 220 2.43 -31.02 31.09
N ALA A 221 1.70 -31.97 31.67
CA ALA A 221 2.02 -32.52 32.97
C ALA A 221 3.10 -33.61 32.80
N TRP A 222 3.90 -33.80 33.86
CA TRP A 222 4.91 -34.85 34.12
C TRP A 222 6.33 -34.66 33.56
N ARG A 223 7.29 -34.27 34.40
CA ARG A 223 8.13 -35.19 35.20
C ARG A 223 9.20 -34.44 35.99
N THR A 224 9.12 -34.56 37.30
CA THR A 224 10.22 -34.32 38.24
C THR A 224 11.36 -35.31 37.97
N SER A 225 12.54 -34.81 37.58
CA SER A 225 13.82 -35.52 37.66
C SER A 225 14.97 -34.50 37.61
N LYS A 226 15.74 -34.41 38.68
CA LYS A 226 16.96 -33.59 38.84
C LYS A 226 17.98 -33.84 37.71
N VAL A 227 18.54 -32.76 37.15
CA VAL A 227 19.96 -32.65 36.78
C VAL A 227 20.48 -31.28 37.24
N THR A 228 21.44 -31.32 38.15
CA THR A 228 22.19 -30.20 38.74
C THR A 228 23.33 -29.74 37.81
N SER A 229 23.62 -28.43 37.72
CA SER A 229 24.95 -27.88 38.01
C SER A 229 24.96 -26.34 37.91
N SER A 230 25.75 -25.77 38.82
CA SER A 230 25.99 -24.36 39.15
C SER A 230 26.17 -23.40 37.98
N ASN A 231 25.44 -22.28 38.02
CA ASN A 231 25.99 -20.95 37.77
C ASN A 231 25.29 -19.98 38.73
N GLN A 232 26.04 -19.27 39.56
CA GLN A 232 25.50 -18.25 40.46
C GLN A 232 25.11 -17.03 39.64
N LEU A 233 23.86 -16.98 39.20
CA LEU A 233 23.23 -15.76 38.67
C LEU A 233 22.44 -15.10 39.79
N THR A 234 22.91 -13.94 40.24
CA THR A 234 22.17 -13.09 41.18
C THR A 234 21.05 -12.38 40.42
N LEU A 235 19.80 -12.71 40.73
CA LEU A 235 18.63 -12.04 40.18
C LEU A 235 18.33 -10.78 41.00
N THR A 236 18.63 -9.60 40.48
CA THR A 236 18.21 -8.33 41.08
C THR A 236 16.75 -8.05 40.72
N THR A 237 15.87 -8.05 41.71
CA THR A 237 14.49 -7.61 41.56
C THR A 237 14.43 -6.09 41.67
N VAL A 238 14.01 -5.40 40.61
CA VAL A 238 13.76 -3.95 40.61
C VAL A 238 12.32 -3.70 41.05
N SER A 239 12.14 -3.00 42.17
CA SER A 239 10.84 -2.48 42.61
C SER A 239 10.65 -1.02 42.15
N PRO A 240 9.42 -0.62 41.77
CA PRO A 240 9.08 0.79 41.51
C PRO A 240 9.28 1.62 42.78
N ARG A 241 9.75 2.86 42.65
CA ARG A 241 9.77 3.83 43.75
C ARG A 241 8.38 4.45 43.91
N ASP A 242 7.95 4.60 45.16
CA ASP A 242 6.70 5.26 45.57
C ASP A 242 6.57 6.69 45.02
#